data_AF-A0A2W1AMX0-F1
#
_entry.id   AF-A0A2W1AMX0-F1
#
_cell.length_a   1.000
_cell.length_b   1.000
_cell.length_c   1.000
_cell.angle_alpha   90.00
_cell.angle_beta   90.00
_cell.angle_gamma   90.00
#
_symmetry.space_group_name_H-M   'P 1'
#
loop_
_entity.id
_entity.type
_entity.pdbx_description
1 polymer ?
#
loop_
_entity_poly.entity_id
_entity_poly.type
_entity_poly.pdbx_seq_one_letter_code
_entity_poly.pdbx_strand_id
1 'polypeptide(L)'
;MDLFKEERFYTEVLGGAMFLKPGMTHHDPSGFSEATGKTHPPGTFIKFGRHHLGFFLQYEVPVYPAAEPGSGYPCWGLWVAEDDFDDVVQAARDFPVPVGEVRTEGHAGIPMRSVFLLDPDGNSLELVSDPRGRYDDYKVTGISHMHTEAVDLAATSEFYGRYLGLEAVGADEEAEVVALGMPSGQHLFVHRVDEVSPATVGPYFGRHCAYYVEADAYHVLEGHLNDDKVEQIDMVPGLRRPGELDTYFFDPSGLYIQIKDMDSLTMAKGWPRYRYVTV
;
A
#
# COMPACT_ATOMS: atom_id res chain seq x y z
N MET A 1 16.69 6.79 -0.90
CA MET A 1 16.63 5.35 -0.65
C MET A 1 17.94 4.65 -0.39
N ASP A 2 18.06 4.20 0.86
CA ASP A 2 18.97 3.13 1.28
C ASP A 2 18.17 1.83 1.42
N LEU A 3 18.12 1.04 0.35
CA LEU A 3 17.28 -0.17 0.29
C LEU A 3 17.64 -1.19 1.39
N PHE A 4 18.88 -1.18 1.89
CA PHE A 4 19.28 -2.10 2.96
C PHE A 4 18.69 -1.67 4.31
N LYS A 5 18.65 -0.37 4.60
CA LYS A 5 17.96 0.15 5.79
C LYS A 5 16.46 -0.12 5.72
N GLU A 6 15.86 0.07 4.55
CA GLU A 6 14.45 -0.27 4.32
C GLU A 6 14.16 -1.75 4.58
N GLU A 7 14.96 -2.64 3.99
CA GLU A 7 14.82 -4.07 4.20
C GLU A 7 14.91 -4.46 5.68
N ARG A 8 15.87 -3.89 6.42
CA ARG A 8 16.01 -4.14 7.86
C ARG A 8 14.82 -3.61 8.65
N PHE A 9 14.34 -2.41 8.36
CA PHE A 9 13.15 -1.87 9.02
C PHE A 9 11.93 -2.79 8.79
N TYR A 10 11.60 -3.10 7.55
CA TYR A 10 10.43 -3.92 7.24
C TYR A 10 10.55 -5.39 7.67
N THR A 11 11.76 -5.93 7.85
CA THR A 11 11.96 -7.34 8.29
C THR A 11 12.28 -7.50 9.77
N GLU A 12 13.16 -6.68 10.34
CA GLU A 12 13.59 -6.78 11.75
C GLU A 12 12.62 -6.07 12.70
N VAL A 13 12.11 -4.89 12.33
CA VAL A 13 11.17 -4.12 13.16
C VAL A 13 9.74 -4.63 12.96
N LEU A 14 9.30 -4.70 11.71
CA LEU A 14 7.92 -5.07 11.37
C LEU A 14 7.70 -6.58 11.19
N GLY A 15 8.75 -7.40 11.27
CA GLY A 15 8.64 -8.85 11.18
C GLY A 15 8.20 -9.37 9.81
N GLY A 16 8.33 -8.56 8.76
CA GLY A 16 7.99 -8.93 7.40
C GLY A 16 8.92 -10.00 6.82
N ALA A 17 8.44 -10.70 5.79
CA ALA A 17 9.25 -11.68 5.06
C ALA A 17 9.43 -11.24 3.61
N MET A 18 10.68 -10.99 3.23
CA MET A 18 11.01 -10.69 1.84
C MET A 18 10.78 -11.92 0.96
N PHE A 19 10.19 -11.75 -0.22
CA PHE A 19 9.94 -12.89 -1.14
C PHE A 19 10.34 -12.62 -2.59
N LEU A 20 10.58 -11.36 -2.98
CA LEU A 20 10.99 -11.02 -4.34
C LEU A 20 11.91 -9.78 -4.33
N LYS A 21 12.97 -9.79 -5.16
CA LYS A 21 13.93 -8.68 -5.31
C LYS A 21 14.22 -8.39 -6.79
N PRO A 22 13.32 -7.71 -7.54
CA PRO A 22 13.57 -7.38 -8.94
C PRO A 22 14.81 -6.50 -9.08
N GLY A 23 15.60 -6.71 -10.14
CA GLY A 23 16.77 -5.88 -10.47
C GLY A 23 17.95 -5.96 -9.49
N MET A 24 17.87 -6.77 -8.42
CA MET A 24 18.93 -6.94 -7.41
C MET A 24 19.72 -8.25 -7.57
N THR A 25 19.39 -9.06 -8.57
CA THR A 25 20.05 -10.34 -8.89
C THR A 25 20.54 -10.35 -10.34
N HIS A 26 21.57 -11.13 -10.66
CA HIS A 26 22.12 -11.25 -12.03
C HIS A 26 21.10 -11.74 -13.07
N HIS A 27 20.04 -12.40 -12.61
CA HIS A 27 18.86 -12.74 -13.40
C HIS A 27 17.70 -11.90 -12.86
N ASP A 28 16.91 -11.25 -13.71
CA ASP A 28 15.67 -10.62 -13.30
C ASP A 28 14.65 -11.74 -13.03
N PRO A 29 14.39 -12.10 -11.76
CA PRO A 29 13.56 -13.26 -11.47
C PRO A 29 12.10 -12.98 -11.85
N SER A 30 11.73 -11.70 -11.97
CA SER A 30 10.39 -11.24 -12.29
C SER A 30 10.08 -11.27 -13.80
N GLY A 31 11.10 -11.32 -14.66
CA GLY A 31 10.95 -11.23 -16.11
C GLY A 31 10.48 -9.86 -16.63
N PHE A 32 10.27 -8.89 -15.72
CA PHE A 32 9.67 -7.59 -16.07
C PHE A 32 10.50 -6.82 -17.09
N SER A 33 11.82 -6.80 -16.93
CA SER A 33 12.68 -6.02 -17.82
C SER A 33 12.67 -6.55 -19.26
N GLU A 34 12.58 -7.88 -19.41
CA GLU A 34 12.49 -8.56 -20.70
C GLU A 34 11.13 -8.33 -21.36
N ALA A 35 10.04 -8.46 -20.60
CA ALA A 35 8.69 -8.33 -21.12
C ALA A 35 8.31 -6.90 -21.52
N THR A 36 8.81 -5.87 -20.81
CA THR A 36 8.49 -4.48 -21.13
C THR A 36 9.55 -3.81 -22.01
N GLY A 37 10.70 -4.46 -22.23
CA GLY A 37 11.86 -3.85 -22.90
C GLY A 37 12.42 -2.61 -22.19
N LYS A 38 12.14 -2.46 -20.89
CA LYS A 38 12.56 -1.32 -20.06
C LYS A 38 13.34 -1.83 -18.86
N THR A 39 14.44 -1.16 -18.52
CA THR A 39 15.14 -1.44 -17.26
C THR A 39 14.30 -0.88 -16.12
N HIS A 40 13.79 -1.78 -15.27
CA HIS A 40 13.07 -1.39 -14.06
C HIS A 40 14.05 -1.10 -12.92
N PRO A 41 13.70 -0.19 -12.01
CA PRO A 41 14.55 0.05 -10.88
C PRO A 41 14.59 -1.17 -9.96
N PRO A 42 15.74 -1.41 -9.31
CA PRO A 42 15.81 -2.43 -8.29
C PRO A 42 14.79 -2.17 -7.18
N GLY A 43 14.21 -3.25 -6.66
CA GLY A 43 13.22 -3.16 -5.60
C GLY A 43 13.16 -4.42 -4.77
N THR A 44 12.29 -4.40 -3.77
CA THR A 44 12.05 -5.49 -2.84
C THR A 44 10.56 -5.58 -2.54
N PHE A 45 10.02 -6.79 -2.49
CA PHE A 45 8.68 -7.07 -1.98
C PHE A 45 8.74 -7.77 -0.64
N ILE A 46 8.02 -7.21 0.34
CA ILE A 46 7.92 -7.72 1.71
C ILE A 46 6.48 -8.18 1.98
N LYS A 47 6.34 -9.39 2.49
CA LYS A 47 5.06 -9.98 2.92
C LYS A 47 4.78 -9.65 4.39
N PHE A 48 3.54 -9.23 4.66
CA PHE A 48 2.96 -9.04 5.99
C PHE A 48 1.64 -9.79 6.08
N GLY A 49 1.61 -10.92 6.78
CA GLY A 49 0.42 -11.75 6.94
C GLY A 49 -0.34 -11.99 5.63
N ARG A 50 -1.48 -11.30 5.45
CA ARG A 50 -2.35 -11.40 4.27
C ARG A 50 -1.87 -10.58 3.06
N HIS A 51 -1.13 -9.50 3.26
CA HIS A 51 -0.77 -8.52 2.24
C HIS A 51 0.74 -8.48 1.95
N HIS A 52 1.16 -7.67 0.98
CA HIS A 52 2.57 -7.34 0.75
C HIS A 52 2.72 -5.87 0.37
N LEU A 53 3.93 -5.34 0.54
CA LEU A 53 4.34 -4.03 0.04
C LEU A 53 5.55 -4.21 -0.89
N GLY A 54 5.60 -3.40 -1.94
CA GLY A 54 6.75 -3.32 -2.85
C GLY A 54 7.40 -1.94 -2.74
N PHE A 55 8.73 -1.93 -2.62
CA PHE A 55 9.52 -0.69 -2.55
C PHE A 55 10.57 -0.72 -3.65
N PHE A 56 10.71 0.39 -4.37
CA PHE A 56 11.54 0.48 -5.56
C PHE A 56 12.43 1.71 -5.50
N LEU A 57 13.69 1.55 -5.92
CA LEU A 57 14.57 2.69 -6.16
C LEU A 57 13.91 3.60 -7.21
N GLN A 58 13.95 4.91 -7.00
CA GLN A 58 13.37 5.84 -7.94
C GLN A 58 14.48 6.45 -8.79
N TYR A 59 14.25 6.55 -10.11
CA TYR A 59 15.19 7.17 -11.04
C TYR A 59 15.04 8.69 -11.11
N GLU A 60 13.88 9.21 -10.70
CA GLU A 60 13.46 10.59 -10.91
C GLU A 60 13.47 11.40 -9.60
N VAL A 61 12.97 12.65 -9.68
CA VAL A 61 13.04 13.72 -8.67
C VAL A 61 12.78 13.20 -7.25
N PRO A 62 13.65 13.50 -6.27
CA PRO A 62 13.43 13.10 -4.88
C PRO A 62 12.09 13.66 -4.38
N VAL A 63 11.22 12.76 -3.94
CA VAL A 63 10.12 13.13 -3.02
C VAL A 63 10.79 13.46 -1.69
N TYR A 64 10.49 14.63 -1.16
CA TYR A 64 10.98 14.96 0.18
C TYR A 64 10.16 14.18 1.22
N PRO A 65 10.83 13.60 2.23
CA PRO A 65 10.18 13.01 3.38
C PRO A 65 9.09 13.90 3.95
N ALA A 66 8.05 13.28 4.52
CA ALA A 66 7.13 13.99 5.38
C ALA A 66 7.91 14.68 6.52
N ALA A 67 7.48 15.89 6.91
CA ALA A 67 8.16 16.66 7.95
C ALA A 67 8.06 15.96 9.31
N GLU A 68 6.94 15.29 9.57
CA GLU A 68 6.65 14.60 10.82
C GLU A 68 5.71 13.40 10.61
N PRO A 69 5.68 12.44 11.54
CA PRO A 69 4.75 11.32 11.48
C PRO A 69 3.29 11.78 11.35
N GLY A 70 2.60 11.25 10.33
CA GLY A 70 1.18 11.54 10.06
C GLY A 70 0.92 12.75 9.18
N SER A 71 1.95 13.42 8.65
CA SER A 71 1.79 14.60 7.79
C SER A 71 1.97 14.34 6.29
N GLY A 72 2.21 13.09 5.86
CA GLY A 72 2.54 12.75 4.48
C GLY A 72 1.54 11.80 3.82
N TYR A 73 1.39 11.95 2.50
CA TYR A 73 0.55 11.09 1.66
C TYR A 73 1.37 10.44 0.52
N PRO A 74 0.96 9.25 0.05
CA PRO A 74 0.05 8.34 0.75
C PRO A 74 0.64 7.86 2.07
N CYS A 75 -0.21 7.54 3.05
CA CYS A 75 0.18 6.90 4.30
C CYS A 75 -0.41 5.49 4.37
N TRP A 76 0.42 4.49 4.63
CA TRP A 76 -0.03 3.10 4.70
C TRP A 76 -0.28 2.67 6.15
N GLY A 77 -1.53 2.34 6.45
CA GLY A 77 -1.92 1.72 7.70
C GLY A 77 -1.60 0.22 7.68
N LEU A 78 -0.96 -0.27 8.73
CA LEU A 78 -0.58 -1.66 8.92
C LEU A 78 -1.19 -2.20 10.21
N TRP A 79 -1.94 -3.29 10.10
CA TRP A 79 -2.41 -4.02 11.27
C TRP A 79 -1.27 -4.74 11.96
N VAL A 80 -1.15 -4.53 13.27
CA VAL A 80 -0.26 -5.25 14.18
C VAL A 80 -1.13 -6.02 15.16
N ALA A 81 -0.88 -7.31 15.34
CA ALA A 81 -1.56 -8.11 16.33
C ALA A 81 -1.56 -7.41 17.70
N GLU A 82 -2.70 -7.35 18.37
CA GLU A 82 -2.87 -6.59 19.62
C GLU A 82 -1.82 -6.93 20.68
N ASP A 83 -1.53 -8.21 20.88
CA ASP A 83 -0.52 -8.71 21.82
C ASP A 83 0.92 -8.30 21.47
N ASP A 84 1.17 -7.90 20.21
CA ASP A 84 2.49 -7.48 19.72
C ASP A 84 2.60 -5.96 19.52
N PHE A 85 1.50 -5.21 19.66
CA PHE A 85 1.47 -3.80 19.27
C PHE A 85 2.53 -2.99 20.00
N ASP A 86 2.57 -3.07 21.33
CA ASP A 86 3.52 -2.29 22.14
C ASP A 86 4.98 -2.69 21.85
N ASP A 87 5.25 -3.98 21.65
CA ASP A 87 6.58 -4.48 21.32
C ASP A 87 7.05 -3.99 19.95
N VAL A 88 6.18 -3.96 18.94
CA VAL A 88 6.51 -3.45 17.60
C VAL A 88 6.70 -1.93 17.63
N VAL A 89 5.86 -1.19 18.38
CA VAL A 89 6.03 0.25 18.56
C VAL A 89 7.34 0.58 19.27
N GLN A 90 7.71 -0.20 20.29
CA GLN A 90 8.99 -0.03 20.97
C GLN A 90 10.17 -0.35 20.03
N ALA A 91 10.09 -1.44 19.26
CA ALA A 91 11.11 -1.77 18.27
C ALA A 91 11.27 -0.66 17.21
N ALA A 92 10.18 0.00 16.80
CA ALA A 92 10.22 1.15 15.90
C ALA A 92 10.90 2.36 16.54
N ARG A 93 10.64 2.63 17.83
CA ARG A 93 11.30 3.71 18.59
C ARG A 93 12.80 3.47 18.81
N ASP A 94 13.19 2.21 18.93
CA ASP A 94 14.60 1.81 19.08
C ASP A 94 15.35 1.84 17.73
N PHE A 95 14.62 1.86 16.63
CA PHE A 95 15.15 2.05 15.28
C PHE A 95 15.28 3.56 14.98
N PRO A 96 16.28 4.03 14.20
CA PRO A 96 16.49 5.45 13.94
C PRO A 96 15.46 6.05 12.95
N VAL A 97 14.18 6.01 13.31
CA VAL A 97 13.07 6.61 12.57
C VAL A 97 12.18 7.47 13.48
N PRO A 98 11.54 8.52 12.96
CA PRO A 98 10.54 9.29 13.70
C PRO A 98 9.30 8.44 14.02
N VAL A 99 8.91 8.38 15.29
CA VAL A 99 7.69 7.71 15.77
C VAL A 99 6.91 8.69 16.63
N GLY A 100 5.61 8.80 16.38
CA GLY A 100 4.71 9.66 17.15
C GLY A 100 4.26 9.04 18.47
N GLU A 101 3.26 9.67 19.06
CA GLU A 101 2.57 9.15 20.25
C GLU A 101 1.45 8.19 19.85
N VAL A 102 1.22 7.19 20.72
CA VAL A 102 0.10 6.26 20.58
C VAL A 102 -1.20 7.00 20.85
N ARG A 103 -2.16 6.84 19.94
CA ARG A 103 -3.50 7.46 19.99
C ARG A 103 -4.55 6.38 20.07
N THR A 104 -5.73 6.74 20.57
CA THR A 104 -6.93 5.89 20.57
C THR A 104 -8.11 6.53 19.86
N GLU A 105 -7.93 7.79 19.48
CA GLU A 105 -8.78 8.52 18.57
C GLU A 105 -8.37 8.06 17.16
N GLY A 106 -9.25 7.31 16.49
CA GLY A 106 -9.00 6.93 15.10
C GLY A 106 -9.45 8.03 14.13
N HIS A 107 -9.86 7.65 12.92
CA HIS A 107 -10.07 8.60 11.83
C HIS A 107 -11.53 8.61 11.38
N ALA A 108 -12.08 9.80 11.09
CA ALA A 108 -13.42 9.95 10.52
C ALA A 108 -14.51 9.17 11.29
N GLY A 109 -14.43 9.16 12.63
CA GLY A 109 -15.36 8.45 13.50
C GLY A 109 -15.09 6.94 13.66
N ILE A 110 -14.03 6.40 13.04
CA ILE A 110 -13.64 5.00 13.15
C ILE A 110 -12.61 4.85 14.27
N PRO A 111 -12.91 4.21 15.41
CA PRO A 111 -11.99 4.10 16.53
C PRO A 111 -10.80 3.20 16.18
N MET A 112 -9.59 3.66 16.49
CA MET A 112 -8.36 2.91 16.27
C MET A 112 -7.36 3.21 17.37
N ARG A 113 -6.69 2.17 17.87
CA ARG A 113 -5.47 2.35 18.65
C ARG A 113 -4.30 2.30 17.69
N SER A 114 -3.60 3.41 17.50
CA SER A 114 -2.58 3.52 16.46
C SER A 114 -1.43 4.45 16.82
N VAL A 115 -0.36 4.39 16.03
CA VAL A 115 0.75 5.35 16.07
C VAL A 115 1.27 5.59 14.67
N PHE A 116 1.46 6.87 14.33
CA PHE A 116 2.13 7.27 13.10
C PHE A 116 3.65 7.18 13.25
N LEU A 117 4.33 6.81 12.18
CA LEU A 117 5.77 6.81 12.06
C LEU A 117 6.18 7.09 10.62
N LEU A 118 7.47 7.40 10.43
CA LEU A 118 8.08 7.40 9.11
C LEU A 118 8.97 6.17 8.95
N ASP A 119 9.08 5.64 7.74
CA ASP A 119 10.11 4.64 7.43
C ASP A 119 11.49 5.33 7.22
N PRO A 120 12.58 4.56 7.03
CA PRO A 120 13.94 5.13 6.86
C PRO A 120 14.09 6.14 5.72
N ASP A 121 13.24 6.06 4.69
CA ASP A 121 13.18 6.99 3.56
C ASP A 121 12.16 8.12 3.74
N GLY A 122 11.40 8.11 4.83
CA GLY A 122 10.46 9.17 5.17
C GLY A 122 9.05 8.95 4.63
N ASN A 123 8.71 7.75 4.15
CA ASN A 123 7.34 7.41 3.78
C ASN A 123 6.48 7.32 5.04
N SER A 124 5.23 7.76 4.93
CA SER A 124 4.31 7.77 6.07
C SER A 124 3.68 6.39 6.28
N LEU A 125 3.74 5.92 7.52
CA LEU A 125 3.10 4.69 7.98
C LEU A 125 2.24 4.97 9.20
N GLU A 126 1.25 4.11 9.41
CA GLU A 126 0.49 4.04 10.67
C GLU A 126 0.43 2.59 11.13
N LEU A 127 0.89 2.31 12.35
CA LEU A 127 0.68 0.99 12.97
C LEU A 127 -0.63 1.01 13.73
N VAL A 128 -1.49 0.02 13.49
CA VAL A 128 -2.82 -0.09 14.09
C VAL A 128 -2.95 -1.40 14.85
N SER A 129 -3.39 -1.34 16.09
CA SER A 129 -3.67 -2.53 16.90
C SER A 129 -4.83 -3.33 16.31
N ASP A 130 -4.61 -4.61 16.06
CA ASP A 130 -5.59 -5.53 15.47
C ASP A 130 -6.06 -6.55 16.53
N PRO A 131 -7.30 -6.45 17.02
CA PRO A 131 -7.84 -7.34 18.04
C PRO A 131 -8.08 -8.77 17.54
N ARG A 132 -7.95 -9.01 16.22
CA ARG A 132 -8.02 -10.37 15.65
C ARG A 132 -6.76 -11.19 15.98
N GLY A 133 -5.70 -10.54 16.46
CA GLY A 133 -4.44 -11.18 16.82
C GLY A 133 -3.59 -11.53 15.59
N ARG A 134 -2.57 -12.37 15.80
CA ARG A 134 -1.60 -12.75 14.76
C ARG A 134 -2.25 -13.47 13.58
N TYR A 135 -1.63 -13.32 12.42
CA TYR A 135 -1.89 -14.12 11.23
C TYR A 135 -0.67 -14.98 10.92
N ASP A 136 -0.79 -16.31 11.06
CA ASP A 136 0.35 -17.24 11.08
C ASP A 136 1.42 -16.76 12.08
N ASP A 137 2.69 -16.69 11.65
CA ASP A 137 3.82 -16.21 12.45
C ASP A 137 4.03 -14.68 12.36
N TYR A 138 3.16 -13.95 11.64
CA TYR A 138 3.36 -12.52 11.41
C TYR A 138 2.74 -11.67 12.53
N LYS A 139 3.56 -10.77 13.09
CA LYS A 139 3.13 -9.71 14.02
C LYS A 139 2.34 -8.63 13.28
N VAL A 140 2.85 -8.19 12.13
CA VAL A 140 2.12 -7.33 11.20
C VAL A 140 1.29 -8.19 10.26
N THR A 141 -0.03 -8.12 10.39
CA THR A 141 -0.96 -9.08 9.79
C THR A 141 -1.45 -8.67 8.39
N GLY A 142 -1.20 -7.42 8.01
CA GLY A 142 -1.48 -6.90 6.68
C GLY A 142 -1.71 -5.39 6.66
N ILE A 143 -2.18 -4.89 5.51
CA ILE A 143 -2.58 -3.49 5.34
C ILE A 143 -3.95 -3.30 6.00
N SER A 144 -4.10 -2.30 6.86
CA SER A 144 -5.37 -1.92 7.49
C SER A 144 -6.13 -0.90 6.66
N HIS A 145 -5.40 0.08 6.13
CA HIS A 145 -5.96 1.19 5.38
C HIS A 145 -4.90 1.92 4.58
N MET A 146 -5.34 2.85 3.74
CA MET A 146 -4.50 3.86 3.11
C MET A 146 -5.09 5.23 3.41
N HIS A 147 -4.27 6.20 3.78
CA HIS A 147 -4.61 7.61 3.63
C HIS A 147 -4.11 8.11 2.29
N THR A 148 -4.97 8.78 1.55
CA THR A 148 -4.64 9.49 0.32
C THR A 148 -5.32 10.86 0.34
N GLU A 149 -5.10 11.62 -0.71
CA GLU A 149 -5.51 13.00 -0.81
C GLU A 149 -6.30 13.25 -2.09
N ALA A 150 -7.22 14.21 -2.03
CA ALA A 150 -8.03 14.62 -3.16
C ALA A 150 -8.39 16.09 -3.09
N VAL A 151 -8.59 16.72 -4.24
CA VAL A 151 -9.12 18.09 -4.31
C VAL A 151 -10.64 18.14 -4.18
N ASP A 152 -11.32 17.04 -4.50
CA ASP A 152 -12.78 16.90 -4.46
C ASP A 152 -13.16 15.55 -3.84
N LEU A 153 -13.60 15.58 -2.58
CA LEU A 153 -14.02 14.37 -1.86
C LEU A 153 -15.27 13.73 -2.45
N ALA A 154 -16.19 14.53 -3.00
CA ALA A 154 -17.45 14.02 -3.52
C ALA A 154 -17.21 13.23 -4.81
N ALA A 155 -16.46 13.82 -5.75
CA ALA A 155 -16.07 13.14 -6.99
C ALA A 155 -15.23 11.89 -6.71
N THR A 156 -14.32 11.97 -5.73
CA THR A 156 -13.47 10.84 -5.34
C THR A 156 -14.30 9.71 -4.70
N SER A 157 -15.22 10.05 -3.80
CA SER A 157 -16.10 9.06 -3.17
C SER A 157 -17.03 8.38 -4.19
N GLU A 158 -17.60 9.16 -5.13
CA GLU A 158 -18.41 8.62 -6.22
C GLU A 158 -17.61 7.67 -7.10
N PHE A 159 -16.37 8.04 -7.44
CA PHE A 159 -15.46 7.21 -8.23
C PHE A 159 -15.20 5.86 -7.54
N TYR A 160 -14.75 5.88 -6.29
CA TYR A 160 -14.45 4.66 -5.54
C TYR A 160 -15.70 3.80 -5.29
N GLY A 161 -16.85 4.42 -5.06
CA GLY A 161 -18.12 3.70 -4.96
C GLY A 161 -18.55 3.06 -6.27
N ARG A 162 -18.37 3.74 -7.41
CA ARG A 162 -18.75 3.24 -8.73
C ARG A 162 -17.84 2.12 -9.24
N TYR A 163 -16.52 2.29 -9.12
CA TYR A 163 -15.55 1.41 -9.76
C TYR A 163 -14.92 0.38 -8.83
N LEU A 164 -14.98 0.57 -7.51
CA LEU A 164 -14.48 -0.41 -6.53
C LEU A 164 -15.57 -0.88 -5.55
N GLY A 165 -16.80 -0.33 -5.65
CA GLY A 165 -17.90 -0.70 -4.75
C GLY A 165 -17.68 -0.27 -3.30
N LEU A 166 -16.84 0.74 -3.05
CA LEU A 166 -16.56 1.22 -1.70
C LEU A 166 -17.70 2.12 -1.20
N GLU A 167 -18.01 2.02 0.09
CA GLU A 167 -19.08 2.80 0.71
C GLU A 167 -18.50 3.80 1.72
N ALA A 168 -19.05 5.01 1.78
CA ALA A 168 -18.71 5.94 2.84
C ALA A 168 -19.22 5.42 4.19
N VAL A 169 -18.30 5.14 5.11
CA VAL A 169 -18.59 4.57 6.44
C VAL A 169 -18.28 5.53 7.59
N GLY A 170 -17.64 6.65 7.28
CA GLY A 170 -17.29 7.69 8.24
C GLY A 170 -16.87 8.98 7.55
N ALA A 171 -16.97 10.09 8.25
CA ALA A 171 -16.47 11.39 7.80
C ALA A 171 -16.11 12.25 9.01
N ASP A 172 -15.20 13.19 8.81
CA ASP A 172 -14.94 14.30 9.71
C ASP A 172 -14.93 15.58 8.87
N GLU A 173 -15.98 16.39 9.05
CA GLU A 173 -16.19 17.62 8.30
C GLU A 173 -15.18 18.71 8.68
N GLU A 174 -14.69 18.72 9.92
CA GLU A 174 -13.72 19.71 10.39
C GLU A 174 -12.33 19.41 9.86
N ALA A 175 -11.94 18.12 9.85
CA ALA A 175 -10.69 17.66 9.26
C ALA A 175 -10.76 17.45 7.73
N GLU A 176 -11.91 17.71 7.12
CA GLU A 176 -12.19 17.49 5.69
C GLU A 176 -11.74 16.10 5.19
N VAL A 177 -12.16 15.02 5.87
CA VAL A 177 -11.81 13.64 5.52
C VAL A 177 -13.04 12.75 5.42
N VAL A 178 -13.04 11.84 4.44
CA VAL A 178 -14.04 10.77 4.30
C VAL A 178 -13.36 9.41 4.40
N ALA A 179 -14.00 8.48 5.10
CA ALA A 179 -13.59 7.09 5.18
C ALA A 179 -14.48 6.23 4.29
N LEU A 180 -13.87 5.54 3.33
CA LEU A 180 -14.51 4.56 2.46
C LEU A 180 -14.16 3.15 2.96
N GLY A 181 -15.18 2.34 3.25
CA GLY A 181 -15.05 0.98 3.77
C GLY A 181 -14.96 -0.06 2.67
N MET A 182 -14.10 -1.06 2.87
CA MET A 182 -14.00 -2.25 2.02
C MET A 182 -14.66 -3.45 2.72
N PRO A 183 -15.22 -4.41 1.97
CA PRO A 183 -15.80 -5.63 2.56
C PRO A 183 -14.82 -6.45 3.42
N SER A 184 -13.52 -6.29 3.20
CA SER A 184 -12.45 -6.91 4.01
C SER A 184 -12.29 -6.32 5.41
N GLY A 185 -12.99 -5.22 5.72
CA GLY A 185 -12.82 -4.42 6.93
C GLY A 185 -11.65 -3.43 6.86
N GLN A 186 -11.03 -3.28 5.68
CA GLN A 186 -10.04 -2.24 5.41
C GLN A 186 -10.72 -0.91 5.06
N HIS A 187 -9.97 0.19 5.16
CA HIS A 187 -10.48 1.52 4.85
C HIS A 187 -9.59 2.27 3.85
N LEU A 188 -10.20 3.18 3.11
CA LEU A 188 -9.53 4.23 2.38
C LEU A 188 -9.94 5.57 3.00
N PHE A 189 -9.00 6.26 3.62
CA PHE A 189 -9.21 7.61 4.13
C PHE A 189 -8.78 8.62 3.07
N VAL A 190 -9.71 9.42 2.58
CA VAL A 190 -9.44 10.46 1.58
C VAL A 190 -9.51 11.82 2.26
N HIS A 191 -8.38 12.50 2.32
CA HIS A 191 -8.26 13.85 2.89
C HIS A 191 -8.41 14.88 1.80
N ARG A 192 -9.19 15.93 2.06
CA ARG A 192 -9.30 17.04 1.13
C ARG A 192 -8.07 17.94 1.25
N VAL A 193 -7.47 18.26 0.11
CA VAL A 193 -6.32 19.17 0.01
C VAL A 193 -6.56 20.20 -1.09
N ASP A 194 -5.85 21.33 -1.03
CA ASP A 194 -5.88 22.32 -2.11
C ASP A 194 -5.09 21.83 -3.34
N GLU A 195 -4.01 21.08 -3.12
CA GLU A 195 -3.15 20.51 -4.16
C GLU A 195 -2.64 19.14 -3.71
N VAL A 196 -2.73 18.16 -4.59
CA VAL A 196 -2.26 16.79 -4.36
C VAL A 196 -0.72 16.76 -4.36
N SER A 197 -0.13 16.13 -3.36
CA SER A 197 1.31 16.03 -3.20
C SER A 197 1.99 15.31 -4.38
N PRO A 198 3.26 15.68 -4.69
CA PRO A 198 4.03 14.98 -5.71
C PRO A 198 4.13 13.48 -5.46
N ALA A 199 4.19 13.04 -4.21
CA ALA A 199 4.26 11.61 -3.86
C ALA A 199 3.05 10.84 -4.44
N THR A 200 1.87 11.43 -4.42
CA THR A 200 0.62 10.82 -4.92
C THR A 200 0.51 10.82 -6.44
N VAL A 201 0.99 11.87 -7.15
CA VAL A 201 0.79 12.03 -8.62
C VAL A 201 2.04 11.99 -9.49
N GLY A 202 3.22 12.17 -8.92
CA GLY A 202 4.51 12.16 -9.62
C GLY A 202 4.85 10.89 -10.43
N PRO A 203 5.85 10.93 -11.30
CA PRO A 203 6.20 9.83 -12.22
C PRO A 203 6.99 8.68 -11.55
N TYR A 204 6.54 8.20 -10.39
CA TYR A 204 7.26 7.20 -9.60
C TYR A 204 6.97 5.76 -10.00
N PHE A 205 8.02 4.95 -10.09
CA PHE A 205 7.89 3.54 -10.41
C PHE A 205 7.26 2.77 -9.24
N GLY A 206 6.32 1.88 -9.57
CA GLY A 206 5.70 1.00 -8.59
C GLY A 206 4.68 1.69 -7.68
N ARG A 207 4.46 3.00 -7.82
CA ARG A 207 3.42 3.70 -7.04
C ARG A 207 2.05 3.33 -7.56
N HIS A 208 1.39 2.39 -6.89
CA HIS A 208 -0.02 2.10 -7.04
C HIS A 208 -0.57 1.42 -5.79
N CYS A 209 -1.89 1.42 -5.66
CA CYS A 209 -2.60 0.55 -4.73
C CYS A 209 -3.28 -0.57 -5.52
N ALA A 210 -3.07 -1.82 -5.11
CA ALA A 210 -3.66 -2.98 -5.75
C ALA A 210 -4.83 -3.53 -4.93
N TYR A 211 -5.99 -3.66 -5.58
CA TYR A 211 -7.21 -4.21 -5.03
C TYR A 211 -7.42 -5.62 -5.57
N TYR A 212 -7.63 -6.56 -4.66
CA TYR A 212 -8.11 -7.89 -5.02
C TYR A 212 -9.59 -7.81 -5.39
N VAL A 213 -9.94 -8.38 -6.54
CA VAL A 213 -11.32 -8.49 -7.00
C VAL A 213 -11.58 -9.93 -7.45
N GLU A 214 -12.71 -10.50 -7.08
CA GLU A 214 -13.14 -11.80 -7.60
C GLU A 214 -13.33 -11.72 -9.12
N ALA A 215 -13.05 -12.80 -9.85
CA ALA A 215 -13.07 -12.79 -11.32
C ALA A 215 -14.41 -12.32 -11.92
N ASP A 216 -15.54 -12.75 -11.34
CA ASP A 216 -16.87 -12.30 -11.78
C ASP A 216 -17.07 -10.80 -11.55
N ALA A 217 -16.55 -10.26 -10.44
CA ALA A 217 -16.62 -8.84 -10.14
C ALA A 217 -15.68 -8.03 -11.06
N TYR A 218 -14.50 -8.55 -11.38
CA TYR A 218 -13.53 -7.90 -12.27
C TYR A 218 -14.18 -7.51 -13.60
N HIS A 219 -14.88 -8.44 -14.27
CA HIS A 219 -15.50 -8.16 -15.56
C HIS A 219 -16.64 -7.14 -15.50
N VAL A 220 -17.36 -7.07 -14.37
CA VAL A 220 -18.37 -6.03 -14.15
C VAL A 220 -17.71 -4.66 -14.01
N LEU A 221 -16.64 -4.57 -13.23
CA LEU A 221 -15.89 -3.32 -13.03
C LEU A 221 -15.22 -2.85 -14.31
N GLU A 222 -14.57 -3.77 -15.05
CA GLU A 222 -13.99 -3.51 -16.36
C GLU A 222 -15.06 -3.05 -17.37
N GLY A 223 -16.26 -3.62 -17.31
CA GLY A 223 -17.41 -3.15 -18.08
C GLY A 223 -17.75 -1.68 -17.81
N HIS A 224 -17.85 -1.28 -16.54
CA HIS A 224 -18.09 0.13 -16.17
C HIS A 224 -16.96 1.05 -16.65
N LEU A 225 -15.70 0.65 -16.46
CA LEU A 225 -14.54 1.43 -16.94
C LEU A 225 -14.61 1.65 -18.46
N ASN A 226 -15.00 0.63 -19.22
CA ASN A 226 -15.16 0.70 -20.68
C ASN A 226 -16.35 1.59 -21.10
N ASP A 227 -17.50 1.43 -20.46
CA ASP A 227 -18.72 2.19 -20.75
C ASP A 227 -18.51 3.70 -20.52
N ASP A 228 -17.81 4.04 -19.45
CA ASP A 228 -17.49 5.42 -19.08
C ASP A 228 -16.21 5.94 -19.73
N LYS A 229 -15.51 5.09 -20.50
CA LYS A 229 -14.27 5.40 -21.24
C LYS A 229 -13.15 5.90 -20.32
N VAL A 230 -13.04 5.31 -19.13
CA VAL A 230 -11.89 5.50 -18.26
C VAL A 230 -10.65 4.93 -18.95
N GLU A 231 -9.56 5.71 -18.98
CA GLU A 231 -8.30 5.26 -19.55
C GLU A 231 -7.73 4.11 -18.72
N GLN A 232 -7.51 2.98 -19.39
CA GLN A 232 -6.97 1.77 -18.81
C GLN A 232 -5.58 1.50 -19.39
N ILE A 233 -4.67 1.05 -18.53
CA ILE A 233 -3.28 0.78 -18.87
C ILE A 233 -2.98 -0.69 -18.64
N ASP A 234 -2.39 -1.32 -19.65
CA ASP A 234 -1.78 -2.63 -19.53
C ASP A 234 -0.27 -2.48 -19.34
N MET A 235 0.19 -2.56 -18.09
CA MET A 235 1.59 -2.34 -17.75
C MET A 235 2.50 -3.50 -18.18
N VAL A 236 1.97 -4.72 -18.25
CA VAL A 236 2.76 -5.94 -18.45
C VAL A 236 2.03 -7.01 -19.29
N PRO A 237 1.62 -6.69 -20.54
CA PRO A 237 0.88 -7.63 -21.39
C PRO A 237 1.55 -9.01 -21.54
N GLY A 238 2.89 -9.04 -21.49
CA GLY A 238 3.69 -10.25 -21.69
C GLY A 238 3.98 -11.09 -20.44
N LEU A 239 3.62 -10.63 -19.24
CA LEU A 239 3.90 -11.35 -17.98
C LEU A 239 2.68 -12.01 -17.35
N ARG A 240 1.48 -11.67 -17.82
CA ARG A 240 0.25 -12.25 -17.29
C ARG A 240 0.23 -13.74 -17.53
N ARG A 241 -0.13 -14.50 -16.49
CA ARG A 241 -0.42 -15.93 -16.65
C ARG A 241 -1.67 -16.08 -17.53
N PRO A 242 -1.82 -17.18 -18.27
CA PRO A 242 -3.05 -17.44 -19.01
C PRO A 242 -4.27 -17.37 -18.07
N GLY A 243 -5.19 -16.46 -18.37
CA GLY A 243 -6.40 -16.23 -17.57
C GLY A 243 -6.25 -15.25 -16.40
N GLU A 244 -5.07 -14.68 -16.16
CA GLU A 244 -4.88 -13.64 -15.13
C GLU A 244 -5.55 -12.32 -15.54
N LEU A 245 -6.35 -11.78 -14.62
CA LEU A 245 -7.09 -10.53 -14.79
C LEU A 245 -6.33 -9.42 -14.06
N ASP A 246 -5.96 -8.37 -14.79
CA ASP A 246 -5.14 -7.28 -14.30
C ASP A 246 -5.37 -6.02 -15.14
N THR A 247 -5.82 -4.94 -14.49
CA THR A 247 -6.04 -3.64 -15.13
C THR A 247 -5.56 -2.53 -14.22
N TYR A 248 -4.85 -1.58 -14.81
CA TYR A 248 -4.46 -0.34 -14.16
C TYR A 248 -5.25 0.84 -14.69
N PHE A 249 -5.50 1.83 -13.84
CA PHE A 249 -6.17 3.09 -14.19
C PHE A 249 -5.88 4.15 -13.12
N PHE A 250 -6.29 5.40 -13.37
CA PHE A 250 -6.13 6.50 -12.41
C PHE A 250 -7.43 6.84 -11.72
N ASP A 251 -7.34 7.23 -10.46
CA ASP A 251 -8.43 7.90 -9.76
C ASP A 251 -8.50 9.40 -10.15
N PRO A 252 -9.54 10.14 -9.70
CA PRO A 252 -9.68 11.56 -10.03
C PRO A 252 -8.54 12.44 -9.52
N SER A 253 -7.83 12.00 -8.48
CA SER A 253 -6.66 12.69 -7.92
C SER A 253 -5.37 12.36 -8.67
N GLY A 254 -5.37 11.39 -9.58
CA GLY A 254 -4.19 10.91 -10.30
C GLY A 254 -3.39 9.84 -9.54
N LEU A 255 -3.94 9.27 -8.47
CA LEU A 255 -3.38 8.08 -7.84
C LEU A 255 -3.56 6.89 -8.79
N TYR A 256 -2.50 6.09 -8.92
CA TYR A 256 -2.52 4.91 -9.76
C TYR A 256 -3.14 3.71 -9.02
N ILE A 257 -4.14 3.08 -9.63
CA ILE A 257 -4.88 1.96 -9.08
C ILE A 257 -4.64 0.73 -9.95
N GLN A 258 -4.58 -0.43 -9.31
CA GLN A 258 -4.63 -1.74 -9.95
C GLN A 258 -5.82 -2.52 -9.40
N ILE A 259 -6.59 -3.18 -10.26
CA ILE A 259 -7.50 -4.27 -9.88
C ILE A 259 -6.97 -5.58 -10.45
N LYS A 260 -6.99 -6.65 -9.65
CA LYS A 260 -6.54 -7.97 -10.10
C LYS A 260 -7.24 -9.13 -9.39
N ASP A 261 -7.32 -10.28 -10.07
CA ASP A 261 -7.94 -11.51 -9.54
C ASP A 261 -6.98 -12.42 -8.78
N MET A 262 -5.72 -12.02 -8.63
CA MET A 262 -4.73 -12.74 -7.86
C MET A 262 -4.47 -12.06 -6.52
N ASP A 263 -4.83 -12.76 -5.44
CA ASP A 263 -4.55 -12.30 -4.09
C ASP A 263 -3.04 -12.34 -3.76
N SER A 264 -2.66 -11.58 -2.73
CA SER A 264 -1.28 -11.44 -2.26
C SER A 264 -0.67 -12.74 -1.68
N LEU A 265 -1.47 -13.66 -1.16
CA LEU A 265 -0.99 -14.97 -0.67
C LEU A 265 -0.61 -15.88 -1.83
N THR A 266 -1.45 -15.93 -2.85
CA THR A 266 -1.25 -16.71 -4.08
C THR A 266 -0.04 -16.20 -4.85
N MET A 267 0.14 -14.87 -4.93
CA MET A 267 1.33 -14.27 -5.54
C MET A 267 2.62 -14.72 -4.83
N ALA A 268 2.67 -14.64 -3.50
CA ALA A 268 3.88 -14.94 -2.73
C ALA A 268 4.27 -16.43 -2.71
N LYS A 269 3.32 -17.37 -2.86
CA LYS A 269 3.60 -18.82 -2.90
C LYS A 269 4.48 -19.24 -4.07
N GLY A 270 4.51 -18.45 -5.15
CA GLY A 270 5.36 -18.71 -6.31
C GLY A 270 6.86 -18.42 -6.08
N TRP A 271 7.23 -17.87 -4.93
CA TRP A 271 8.56 -17.32 -4.71
C TRP A 271 9.22 -17.81 -3.42
N PRO A 272 10.56 -17.98 -3.41
CA PRO A 272 11.29 -18.33 -2.19
C PRO A 272 11.17 -17.20 -1.15
N ARG A 273 10.94 -17.56 0.12
CA ARG A 273 10.98 -16.61 1.24
C ARG A 273 12.42 -16.43 1.70
N TYR A 274 12.88 -15.18 1.73
CA TYR A 274 14.15 -14.77 2.32
C TYR A 274 13.89 -14.26 3.72
N ARG A 275 14.46 -14.92 4.74
CA ARG A 275 14.53 -14.40 6.10
C ARG A 275 15.99 -14.09 6.40
N TYR A 276 16.28 -12.87 6.85
CA TYR A 276 17.56 -12.59 7.48
C TYR A 276 17.59 -13.33 8.81
N VAL A 277 18.50 -14.31 8.93
CA VAL A 277 18.80 -14.93 10.22
C VAL A 277 19.89 -14.07 10.85
N THR A 278 19.54 -13.27 11.85
CA THR A 278 20.53 -12.59 12.67
C THR A 278 21.33 -13.66 13.43
N VAL A 279 22.66 -13.66 13.30
CA VAL A 279 23.59 -14.54 14.03
C VAL A 279 24.00 -13.88 15.33
#